data_AF-A0A140E566-F1
#
_entry.id   AF-A0A140E566-F1
#
_cell.length_a   1.000
_cell.length_b   1.000
_cell.length_c   1.000
_cell.angle_alpha   90.00
_cell.angle_beta   90.00
_cell.angle_gamma   90.00
#
_symmetry.space_group_name_H-M   'P 1'
#
loop_
_entity.id
_entity.type
_entity.pdbx_description
1 polymer ?
#
loop_
_entity_poly.entity_id
_entity_poly.type
_entity_poly.pdbx_seq_one_letter_code
_entity_poly.pdbx_strand_id
1 'polypeptide(L)'
;MHIAVITATESQIPQPVHGKNLARLARECFANQQILTIDFKDVKTITQGFFQELFFPLITEFGADYLKSKLIVINLSDTNKIQMQSAFKNLDDYFDKLSAINHQGCDEEIYTMNQTWLIKAREIARENPVLTELVQGITDDAMRTALGHLSLEDIQFIARSNWLCFTPRFSSQFLMNINKEQPPIVEAMLGLTGSIC
;
A
#
# COMPACT_ATOMS: atom_id res chain seq x y z
N MET A 1 21.77 0.15 2.49
CA MET A 1 22.26 -0.53 1.28
C MET A 1 22.16 0.39 0.07
N HIS A 2 23.16 0.40 -0.81
CA HIS A 2 23.14 1.18 -2.06
C HIS A 2 23.23 0.23 -3.25
N ILE A 3 22.33 0.37 -4.23
CA ILE A 3 22.29 -0.47 -5.42
C ILE A 3 22.28 0.41 -6.66
N ALA A 4 23.34 0.31 -7.47
CA ALA A 4 23.35 0.88 -8.82
C ALA A 4 22.66 -0.08 -9.79
N VAL A 5 21.60 0.37 -10.45
CA VAL A 5 20.77 -0.47 -11.32
C VAL A 5 21.60 -1.03 -12.46
N ILE A 6 22.41 -0.22 -13.14
CA ILE A 6 23.23 -0.68 -14.25
C ILE A 6 24.19 -1.82 -13.86
N THR A 7 24.73 -1.76 -12.63
CA THR A 7 25.63 -2.78 -12.08
C THR A 7 24.86 -4.01 -11.65
N ALA A 8 23.69 -3.84 -11.03
CA ALA A 8 22.86 -4.94 -10.56
C ALA A 8 22.17 -5.71 -11.69
N THR A 9 21.94 -5.06 -12.84
CA THR A 9 21.26 -5.66 -13.98
C THR A 9 22.18 -5.96 -15.16
N GLU A 10 23.46 -5.57 -15.08
CA GLU A 10 24.44 -5.64 -16.18
C GLU A 10 23.89 -5.12 -17.52
N SER A 11 22.99 -4.14 -17.47
CA SER A 11 22.18 -3.74 -18.62
C SER A 11 21.86 -2.25 -18.60
N GLN A 12 22.03 -1.62 -19.76
CA GLN A 12 21.60 -0.23 -20.00
C GLN A 12 20.10 -0.11 -20.26
N ILE A 13 19.40 -1.23 -20.49
CA ILE A 13 17.95 -1.30 -20.69
C ILE A 13 17.36 -2.39 -19.78
N PRO A 14 17.16 -2.09 -18.49
CA PRO A 14 16.56 -3.01 -17.54
C PRO A 14 15.17 -3.51 -17.99
N GLN A 15 14.90 -4.78 -17.67
CA GLN A 15 13.75 -5.56 -18.13
C GLN A 15 12.94 -5.99 -16.92
N PRO A 16 11.67 -6.40 -17.07
CA PRO A 16 10.81 -6.78 -15.93
C PRO A 16 11.46 -7.77 -14.95
N VAL A 17 12.17 -8.78 -15.45
CA VAL A 17 12.91 -9.75 -14.62
C VAL A 17 13.95 -9.10 -13.69
N HIS A 18 14.60 -8.02 -14.15
CA HIS A 18 15.56 -7.28 -13.37
C HIS A 18 14.88 -6.50 -12.23
N GLY A 19 13.68 -5.96 -12.47
CA GLY A 19 12.86 -5.30 -11.45
C GLY A 19 12.46 -6.28 -10.35
N LYS A 20 12.02 -7.48 -10.73
CA LYS A 20 11.69 -8.57 -9.81
C LYS A 20 12.88 -8.98 -8.92
N ASN A 21 14.07 -9.07 -9.49
CA ASN A 21 15.29 -9.39 -8.74
C ASN A 21 15.66 -8.27 -7.74
N LEU A 22 15.53 -7.01 -8.15
CA LEU A 22 15.73 -5.86 -7.26
C LEU A 22 14.69 -5.80 -6.13
N ALA A 23 13.44 -6.16 -6.40
CA ALA A 23 12.42 -6.28 -5.36
C ALA A 23 12.81 -7.34 -4.31
N ARG A 24 13.37 -8.48 -4.73
CA ARG A 24 13.89 -9.50 -3.79
C ARG A 24 15.01 -8.94 -2.90
N LEU A 25 15.97 -8.23 -3.48
CA LEU A 25 17.05 -7.60 -2.72
C LEU A 25 16.54 -6.51 -1.78
N ALA A 26 15.51 -5.76 -2.21
CA ALA A 26 14.88 -4.75 -1.38
C ALA A 26 14.18 -5.37 -0.16
N ARG A 27 13.49 -6.50 -0.33
CA ARG A 27 12.93 -7.26 0.80
C ARG A 27 13.99 -7.67 1.80
N GLU A 28 15.10 -8.22 1.33
CA GLU A 28 16.21 -8.62 2.20
C GLU A 28 16.79 -7.41 2.96
N CYS A 29 16.88 -6.25 2.30
CA CYS A 29 17.29 -4.99 2.92
C CYS A 29 16.31 -4.53 4.01
N PHE A 30 15.01 -4.53 3.72
CA PHE A 30 13.96 -4.06 4.63
C PHE A 30 13.71 -5.02 5.80
N ALA A 31 13.84 -6.32 5.59
CA ALA A 31 13.81 -7.32 6.66
C ALA A 31 14.93 -7.06 7.70
N ASN A 32 16.07 -6.55 7.23
CA ASN A 32 17.19 -6.12 8.09
C ASN A 32 17.05 -4.67 8.60
N GLN A 33 15.88 -4.03 8.43
CA GLN A 33 15.56 -2.65 8.81
C GLN A 33 16.46 -1.56 8.20
N GLN A 34 17.15 -1.88 7.10
CA GLN A 34 18.09 -0.96 6.45
C GLN A 34 17.38 0.00 5.50
N ILE A 35 17.96 1.19 5.32
CA ILE A 35 17.56 2.12 4.26
C ILE A 35 18.15 1.62 2.94
N LEU A 36 17.33 1.58 1.89
CA LEU A 36 17.72 1.21 0.53
C LEU A 36 17.83 2.45 -0.34
N THR A 37 18.96 2.61 -1.04
CA THR A 37 19.11 3.59 -2.12
C THR A 37 19.23 2.86 -3.46
N ILE A 38 18.34 3.16 -4.40
CA ILE A 38 18.37 2.66 -5.77
C ILE A 38 18.85 3.79 -6.68
N ASP A 39 20.01 3.58 -7.29
CA ASP A 39 20.68 4.53 -8.16
C ASP A 39 20.51 4.15 -9.63
N PHE A 40 19.84 5.03 -10.38
CA PHE A 40 19.58 4.87 -11.81
C PHE A 40 20.64 5.53 -12.70
N LYS A 41 21.79 5.92 -12.15
CA LYS A 41 22.91 6.47 -12.90
C LYS A 41 23.30 5.57 -14.07
N ASP A 42 23.56 6.20 -15.22
CA ASP A 42 23.95 5.58 -16.49
C ASP A 42 22.90 4.67 -17.15
N VAL A 43 21.69 4.56 -16.57
CA VAL A 43 20.58 3.83 -17.19
C VAL A 43 19.91 4.71 -18.26
N LYS A 44 20.00 4.28 -19.52
CA LYS A 44 19.49 5.06 -20.66
C LYS A 44 17.96 5.04 -20.74
N THR A 45 17.39 3.84 -20.73
CA THR A 45 15.95 3.62 -20.90
C THR A 45 15.48 2.48 -20.01
N ILE A 46 14.29 2.60 -19.44
CA ILE A 46 13.69 1.58 -18.57
C ILE A 46 12.30 1.22 -19.09
N THR A 47 11.98 -0.07 -19.03
CA THR A 47 10.65 -0.57 -19.38
C THR A 47 9.64 -0.31 -18.27
N GLN A 48 8.37 -0.09 -18.62
CA GLN A 48 7.31 0.08 -17.60
C GLN A 48 7.21 -1.15 -16.69
N GLY A 49 7.29 -2.35 -17.28
CA GLY A 49 7.25 -3.60 -16.53
C GLY A 49 8.38 -3.76 -15.51
N PHE A 50 9.56 -3.15 -15.73
CA PHE A 50 10.60 -3.11 -14.71
C PHE A 50 10.12 -2.38 -13.44
N PHE A 51 9.50 -1.21 -13.60
CA PHE A 51 9.00 -0.44 -12.46
C PHE A 51 7.85 -1.15 -11.75
N GLN A 52 6.95 -1.78 -12.50
CA GLN A 52 5.85 -2.55 -11.93
C GLN A 52 6.36 -3.73 -11.08
N GLU A 53 7.27 -4.54 -11.64
CA GLU A 53 7.84 -5.70 -10.94
C GLU A 53 8.74 -5.30 -9.76
N LEU A 54 9.33 -4.10 -9.79
CA LEU A 54 10.12 -3.58 -8.68
C LEU A 54 9.23 -3.04 -7.55
N PHE A 55 8.37 -2.07 -7.86
CA PHE A 55 7.71 -1.27 -6.84
C PHE A 55 6.39 -1.87 -6.35
N PHE A 56 5.60 -2.53 -7.22
CA PHE A 56 4.31 -3.05 -6.76
C PHE A 56 4.47 -4.08 -5.65
N PRO A 57 5.31 -5.13 -5.77
CA PRO A 57 5.43 -6.10 -4.70
C PRO A 57 5.91 -5.49 -3.38
N LEU A 58 6.73 -4.43 -3.42
CA LEU A 58 7.19 -3.73 -2.24
C LEU A 58 6.10 -2.87 -1.60
N ILE A 59 5.27 -2.21 -2.43
CA ILE A 59 4.11 -1.46 -1.95
C ILE A 59 3.10 -2.42 -1.31
N THR A 60 2.86 -3.57 -1.97
CA THR A 60 1.99 -4.65 -1.48
C THR A 60 2.43 -5.17 -0.12
N GLU A 61 3.72 -5.37 0.08
CA GLU A 61 4.26 -6.05 1.27
C GLU A 61 4.54 -5.10 2.44
N PHE A 62 5.00 -3.88 2.17
CA PHE A 62 5.46 -2.96 3.21
C PHE A 62 4.60 -1.70 3.34
N GLY A 63 3.76 -1.38 2.35
CA GLY A 63 2.97 -0.16 2.30
C GLY A 63 3.75 1.09 1.85
N ALA A 64 3.03 2.07 1.31
CA ALA A 64 3.63 3.26 0.71
C ALA A 64 4.39 4.14 1.73
N ASP A 65 3.89 4.28 2.96
CA ASP A 65 4.53 5.10 4.00
C ASP A 65 5.86 4.52 4.47
N TYR A 66 5.93 3.20 4.62
CA TYR A 66 7.18 2.52 4.95
C TYR A 66 8.22 2.77 3.86
N LEU A 67 7.84 2.58 2.59
CA LEU A 67 8.74 2.83 1.46
C LEU A 67 9.19 4.28 1.42
N LYS A 68 8.31 5.25 1.65
CA LYS A 68 8.68 6.67 1.70
C LYS A 68 9.76 6.96 2.75
N SER A 69 9.78 6.22 3.85
CA SER A 69 10.76 6.38 4.93
C SER A 69 12.05 5.57 4.75
N LYS A 70 12.03 4.49 3.96
CA LYS A 70 13.15 3.52 3.85
C LYS A 70 13.73 3.36 2.45
N LEU A 71 13.05 3.85 1.41
CA LEU A 71 13.46 3.72 0.01
C LEU A 71 13.78 5.09 -0.58
N ILE A 72 15.02 5.23 -1.06
CA ILE A 72 15.52 6.43 -1.73
C ILE A 72 15.82 6.08 -3.18
N VAL A 73 15.26 6.84 -4.11
CA VAL A 73 15.51 6.70 -5.56
C VAL A 73 16.29 7.92 -6.03
N ILE A 74 17.44 7.71 -6.65
CA ILE A 74 18.34 8.78 -7.14
C ILE A 74 18.71 8.61 -8.61
N ASN A 75 19.14 9.71 -9.24
CA ASN A 75 19.61 9.78 -10.63
C ASN A 75 18.63 9.23 -11.68
N LEU A 76 17.32 9.32 -11.41
CA LEU A 76 16.29 8.97 -12.37
C LEU A 76 16.14 10.11 -13.40
N SER A 77 16.40 9.81 -14.67
CA SER A 77 16.22 10.78 -15.77
C SER A 77 14.75 11.15 -15.96
N ASP A 78 14.48 12.32 -16.54
CA ASP A 78 13.11 12.80 -16.79
C ASP A 78 12.31 11.83 -17.67
N THR A 79 12.95 11.25 -18.70
CA THR A 79 12.34 10.22 -19.55
C THR A 79 11.91 8.99 -18.74
N ASN A 80 12.77 8.50 -17.84
CA ASN A 80 12.46 7.35 -17.00
C ASN A 80 11.43 7.68 -15.91
N LYS A 81 11.38 8.94 -15.44
CA LYS A 81 10.34 9.43 -14.53
C LYS A 81 8.96 9.41 -15.20
N ILE A 82 8.87 9.82 -16.47
CA ILE A 82 7.62 9.70 -17.25
C ILE A 82 7.21 8.23 -17.40
N GLN A 83 8.17 7.34 -17.71
CA GLN A 83 7.89 5.90 -17.80
C GLN A 83 7.41 5.31 -16.47
N MET A 84 8.03 5.69 -15.35
CA MET A 84 7.62 5.27 -14.01
C MET A 84 6.19 5.76 -13.70
N GLN A 85 5.87 7.02 -13.97
CA GLN A 85 4.52 7.54 -13.80
C GLN A 85 3.50 6.82 -14.69
N SER A 86 3.85 6.53 -15.93
CA SER A 86 2.98 5.77 -16.85
C SER A 86 2.74 4.35 -16.35
N ALA A 87 3.76 3.70 -15.79
CA ALA A 87 3.68 2.36 -15.24
C ALA A 87 2.68 2.24 -14.07
N PHE A 88 2.40 3.36 -13.40
CA PHE A 88 1.46 3.45 -12.28
C PHE A 88 0.10 4.04 -12.64
N LYS A 89 -0.09 4.53 -13.87
CA LYS A 89 -1.39 5.06 -14.33
C LYS A 89 -2.31 3.97 -14.89
N ASN A 90 -1.75 2.96 -15.57
CA ASN A 90 -2.51 1.80 -16.03
C ASN A 90 -2.23 0.61 -15.11
N LEU A 91 -3.12 0.42 -14.13
CA LEU A 91 -3.04 -0.66 -13.14
C LEU A 91 -3.94 -1.85 -13.46
N ASP A 92 -4.83 -1.73 -14.45
CA ASP A 92 -5.84 -2.76 -14.76
C ASP A 92 -5.17 -4.12 -15.05
N ASP A 93 -4.17 -4.15 -15.93
CA ASP A 93 -3.39 -5.37 -16.24
C ASP A 93 -2.65 -5.94 -15.01
N TYR A 94 -2.28 -5.11 -14.04
CA TYR A 94 -1.62 -5.55 -12.81
C TYR A 94 -2.63 -6.18 -11.85
N PHE A 95 -3.80 -5.57 -11.69
CA PHE A 95 -4.90 -6.13 -10.90
C PHE A 95 -5.47 -7.41 -11.52
N ASP A 96 -5.51 -7.50 -12.85
CA ASP A 96 -5.88 -8.72 -13.57
C ASP A 96 -4.85 -9.85 -13.34
N LYS A 97 -3.55 -9.52 -13.32
CA LYS A 97 -2.51 -10.50 -12.96
C LYS A 97 -2.57 -10.91 -11.49
N LEU A 98 -2.83 -9.98 -10.58
CA LEU A 98 -3.02 -10.28 -9.16
C LEU A 98 -4.25 -11.15 -8.93
N SER A 99 -5.36 -10.89 -9.64
CA SER A 99 -6.57 -11.71 -9.54
C SER A 99 -6.35 -13.12 -10.10
N ALA A 100 -5.52 -13.26 -11.15
CA ALA A 100 -5.05 -14.55 -11.65
C ALA A 100 -4.13 -15.28 -10.65
N ILE A 101 -3.22 -14.57 -9.96
CA ILE A 101 -2.35 -15.12 -8.90
C ILE A 101 -3.16 -15.49 -7.65
N ASN A 102 -4.24 -14.75 -7.34
CA ASN A 102 -5.17 -15.01 -6.23
C ASN A 102 -5.99 -16.30 -6.35
N HIS A 103 -5.82 -17.06 -7.43
CA HIS A 103 -6.25 -18.48 -7.46
C HIS A 103 -5.36 -19.36 -6.56
N GLN A 104 -4.30 -18.79 -5.98
CA GLN A 104 -3.46 -19.38 -4.96
C GLN A 104 -3.80 -18.76 -3.60
N GLY A 105 -4.96 -19.16 -3.05
CA GLY A 105 -5.36 -18.95 -1.66
C GLY A 105 -5.37 -17.50 -1.19
N CYS A 106 -6.50 -16.82 -1.35
CA CYS A 106 -6.79 -15.65 -0.52
C CYS A 106 -6.78 -16.10 0.94
N ASP A 107 -6.10 -15.35 1.81
CA ASP A 107 -6.18 -15.61 3.25
C ASP A 107 -7.64 -15.40 3.69
N GLU A 108 -8.31 -16.50 4.08
CA GLU A 108 -9.74 -16.50 4.42
C GLU A 108 -10.06 -15.58 5.60
N GLU A 109 -9.12 -15.35 6.52
CA GLU A 109 -9.29 -14.44 7.64
C GLU A 109 -9.28 -12.98 7.15
N ILE A 110 -8.29 -12.62 6.31
CA ILE A 110 -8.23 -11.28 5.70
C ILE A 110 -9.45 -11.03 4.82
N TYR A 111 -9.85 -12.00 4.01
CA TYR A 111 -11.05 -11.92 3.18
C TYR A 111 -12.29 -11.64 4.03
N THR A 112 -12.49 -12.45 5.08
CA THR A 112 -13.65 -12.33 5.97
C THR A 112 -13.67 -10.98 6.69
N MET A 113 -12.52 -10.51 7.18
CA MET A 113 -12.39 -9.21 7.84
C MET A 113 -12.70 -8.06 6.89
N ASN A 114 -12.13 -8.07 5.69
CA ASN A 114 -12.36 -7.05 4.67
C ASN A 114 -13.83 -7.02 4.23
N GLN A 115 -14.39 -8.18 3.93
CA GLN A 115 -15.78 -8.29 3.48
C GLN A 115 -16.73 -7.74 4.55
N THR A 116 -16.53 -8.14 5.80
CA THR A 116 -17.34 -7.68 6.94
C THR A 116 -17.22 -6.16 7.11
N TRP A 117 -15.99 -5.64 7.06
CA TRP A 117 -15.74 -4.21 7.22
C TRP A 117 -16.37 -3.40 6.08
N LEU A 118 -16.18 -3.80 4.82
CA LEU A 118 -16.71 -3.11 3.64
C LEU A 118 -18.24 -3.08 3.61
N ILE A 119 -18.89 -4.20 3.97
CA ILE A 119 -20.35 -4.25 4.10
C ILE A 119 -20.80 -3.23 5.15
N LYS A 120 -20.15 -3.21 6.31
CA LYS A 120 -20.55 -2.31 7.38
C LYS A 120 -20.26 -0.84 7.07
N ALA A 121 -19.12 -0.55 6.45
CA ALA A 121 -18.73 0.79 6.02
C ALA A 121 -19.74 1.34 4.99
N ARG A 122 -20.14 0.52 4.01
CA ARG A 122 -21.16 0.89 3.02
C ARG A 122 -22.52 1.16 3.67
N GLU A 123 -22.97 0.32 4.60
CA GLU A 123 -24.24 0.53 5.31
C GLU A 123 -24.26 1.88 6.03
N ILE A 124 -23.23 2.18 6.83
CA ILE A 124 -23.15 3.42 7.59
C ILE A 124 -23.02 4.63 6.65
N ALA A 125 -22.25 4.50 5.55
CA ALA A 125 -22.12 5.53 4.52
C ALA A 125 -23.46 5.90 3.86
N ARG A 126 -24.35 4.92 3.66
CA ARG A 126 -25.69 5.16 3.12
C ARG A 126 -26.65 5.76 4.14
N GLU A 127 -26.51 5.38 5.40
CA GLU A 127 -27.42 5.78 6.45
C GLU A 127 -27.15 7.21 6.93
N ASN A 128 -25.90 7.52 7.28
CA ASN A 128 -25.56 8.81 7.87
C ASN A 128 -24.08 9.19 7.64
N PRO A 129 -23.81 10.29 6.91
CA PRO A 129 -22.45 10.74 6.66
C PRO A 129 -21.71 11.16 7.93
N VAL A 130 -22.40 11.70 8.94
CA VAL A 130 -21.81 12.09 10.23
C VAL A 130 -21.39 10.85 11.03
N LEU A 131 -22.19 9.79 11.03
CA LEU A 131 -21.79 8.52 11.67
C LEU A 131 -20.63 7.87 10.93
N THR A 132 -20.57 8.00 9.61
CA THR A 132 -19.45 7.48 8.82
C THR A 132 -18.16 8.20 9.17
N GLU A 133 -18.21 9.51 9.36
CA GLU A 133 -17.05 10.27 9.83
C GLU A 133 -16.64 9.89 11.25
N LEU A 134 -17.59 9.89 12.21
CA LEU A 134 -17.29 9.65 13.61
C LEU A 134 -16.88 8.19 13.89
N VAL A 135 -17.63 7.23 13.34
CA VAL A 135 -17.48 5.81 13.63
C VAL A 135 -16.49 5.16 12.68
N GLN A 136 -16.42 5.55 11.41
CA GLN A 136 -15.46 4.97 10.44
C GLN A 136 -14.19 5.81 10.27
N GLY A 137 -14.15 7.05 10.77
CA GLY A 137 -12.99 7.93 10.63
C GLY A 137 -12.81 8.45 9.20
N ILE A 138 -13.85 8.40 8.38
CA ILE A 138 -13.79 8.75 6.95
C ILE A 138 -14.33 10.17 6.79
N THR A 139 -13.41 11.14 6.84
CA THR A 139 -13.71 12.57 6.71
C THR A 139 -13.88 13.02 5.26
N ASP A 140 -13.31 12.29 4.30
CA ASP A 140 -13.40 12.59 2.87
C ASP A 140 -14.77 12.21 2.30
N ASP A 141 -15.44 13.19 1.69
CA ASP A 141 -16.79 13.04 1.17
C ASP A 141 -16.85 12.18 -0.10
N ALA A 142 -15.82 12.28 -0.96
CA ALA A 142 -15.71 11.47 -2.15
C ALA A 142 -15.57 9.98 -1.79
N MET A 143 -14.74 9.65 -0.80
CA MET A 143 -14.59 8.30 -0.28
C MET A 143 -15.89 7.77 0.35
N ARG A 144 -16.60 8.56 1.16
CA ARG A 144 -17.91 8.16 1.72
C ARG A 144 -18.91 7.85 0.61
N THR A 145 -18.96 8.70 -0.40
CA THR A 145 -19.82 8.50 -1.57
C THR A 145 -19.45 7.23 -2.30
N ALA A 146 -18.17 6.99 -2.58
CA ALA A 146 -17.70 5.78 -3.24
C ALA A 146 -18.08 4.51 -2.46
N LEU A 147 -17.86 4.50 -1.14
CA LEU A 147 -18.26 3.38 -0.27
C LEU A 147 -19.75 3.11 -0.33
N GLY A 148 -20.58 4.16 -0.28
CA GLY A 148 -22.03 4.04 -0.39
C GLY A 148 -22.49 3.42 -1.71
N HIS A 149 -21.72 3.53 -2.79
CA HIS A 149 -22.08 3.01 -4.11
C HIS A 149 -21.52 1.61 -4.40
N LEU A 150 -20.65 1.05 -3.56
CA LEU A 150 -20.06 -0.27 -3.81
C LEU A 150 -21.13 -1.35 -3.97
N SER A 151 -21.06 -2.10 -5.08
CA SER A 151 -21.89 -3.30 -5.27
C SER A 151 -21.39 -4.45 -4.39
N LEU A 152 -22.17 -5.52 -4.27
CA LEU A 152 -21.69 -6.73 -3.56
C LEU A 152 -20.54 -7.41 -4.30
N GLU A 153 -20.53 -7.34 -5.63
CA GLU A 153 -19.46 -7.89 -6.47
C GLU A 153 -18.16 -7.12 -6.25
N ASP A 154 -18.22 -5.78 -6.23
CA ASP A 154 -17.05 -4.94 -5.93
C ASP A 154 -16.51 -5.22 -4.53
N ILE A 155 -17.39 -5.40 -3.54
CA ILE A 155 -16.97 -5.75 -2.17
C ILE A 155 -16.24 -7.09 -2.15
N GLN A 156 -16.77 -8.11 -2.82
CA GLN A 156 -16.12 -9.43 -2.89
C GLN A 156 -14.78 -9.35 -3.62
N PHE A 157 -14.69 -8.54 -4.67
CA PHE A 157 -13.46 -8.31 -5.40
C PHE A 157 -12.40 -7.62 -4.53
N ILE A 158 -12.76 -6.50 -3.89
CA ILE A 158 -11.85 -5.74 -3.01
C ILE A 158 -11.42 -6.58 -1.80
N ALA A 159 -12.34 -7.35 -1.22
CA ALA A 159 -12.04 -8.21 -0.07
C ALA A 159 -10.95 -9.25 -0.37
N ARG A 160 -10.82 -9.67 -1.62
CA ARG A 160 -9.77 -10.60 -2.09
C ARG A 160 -8.42 -9.93 -2.34
N SER A 161 -8.24 -8.65 -2.07
CA SER A 161 -6.98 -7.94 -2.29
C SER A 161 -5.80 -8.44 -1.44
N ASN A 162 -6.03 -9.37 -0.48
CA ASN A 162 -5.06 -9.82 0.52
C ASN A 162 -4.49 -8.69 1.40
N TRP A 163 -5.06 -7.48 1.34
CA TRP A 163 -4.70 -6.34 2.18
C TRP A 163 -5.86 -5.99 3.08
N LEU A 164 -5.57 -5.63 4.33
CA LEU A 164 -6.62 -5.09 5.19
C LEU A 164 -7.11 -3.75 4.64
N CYS A 165 -8.41 -3.63 4.43
CA CYS A 165 -9.06 -2.41 3.93
C CYS A 165 -9.10 -1.26 4.95
N PHE A 166 -8.52 -1.47 6.14
CA PHE A 166 -8.56 -0.55 7.27
C PHE A 166 -7.26 -0.63 8.07
N THR A 167 -6.96 0.43 8.80
CA THR A 167 -5.79 0.52 9.68
C THR A 167 -6.22 0.60 11.15
N PRO A 168 -5.39 0.10 12.09
CA PRO A 168 -5.65 0.27 13.52
C PRO A 168 -5.77 1.75 13.90
N ARG A 169 -6.78 2.10 14.71
CA ARG A 169 -6.93 3.46 15.26
C ARG A 169 -6.14 3.69 16.53
N PHE A 170 -5.87 2.62 17.26
CA PHE A 170 -5.12 2.69 18.50
C PHE A 170 -3.64 2.56 18.20
N SER A 171 -2.83 3.37 18.88
CA SER A 171 -1.38 3.26 18.81
C SER A 171 -0.90 1.94 19.43
N SER A 172 0.29 1.50 19.03
CA SER A 172 0.92 0.33 19.64
C SER A 172 1.13 0.52 21.14
N GLN A 173 1.43 1.74 21.60
CA GLN A 173 1.57 2.07 23.01
C GLN A 173 0.25 1.90 23.77
N PHE A 174 -0.87 2.30 23.19
CA PHE A 174 -2.20 2.10 23.77
C PHE A 174 -2.49 0.61 23.96
N LEU A 175 -2.28 -0.18 22.91
CA LEU A 175 -2.50 -1.64 22.94
C LEU A 175 -1.61 -2.34 23.96
N MET A 176 -0.34 -1.92 24.11
CA MET A 176 0.60 -2.47 25.09
C MET A 176 0.28 -2.11 26.54
N ASN A 177 -0.48 -1.05 26.77
CA ASN A 177 -0.81 -0.55 28.11
C ASN A 177 -2.28 -0.81 28.51
N ILE A 178 -3.06 -1.50 27.67
CA ILE A 178 -4.50 -1.76 27.90
C ILE A 178 -4.79 -2.53 29.20
N ASN A 179 -3.82 -3.31 29.68
CA ASN A 179 -3.90 -4.12 30.89
C ASN A 179 -3.23 -3.47 32.13
N LYS A 180 -2.75 -2.22 32.02
CA LYS A 180 -2.17 -1.48 33.16
C LYS A 180 -3.24 -0.55 33.74
N GLU A 181 -3.32 -0.50 35.07
CA GLU A 181 -4.48 -0.09 35.89
C GLU A 181 -5.10 1.30 35.69
N GLN A 182 -4.73 2.10 34.69
CA GLN A 182 -5.44 3.35 34.40
C GLN A 182 -5.54 3.60 32.89
N PRO A 183 -6.75 3.59 32.29
CA PRO A 183 -6.91 4.00 30.91
C PRO A 183 -6.78 5.53 30.81
N PRO A 184 -5.87 6.07 29.98
CA PRO A 184 -5.86 7.50 29.70
C PRO A 184 -7.03 7.78 28.75
N ILE A 185 -8.22 8.04 29.30
CA ILE A 185 -9.38 8.60 28.58
C ILE A 185 -8.97 9.83 27.75
N VAL A 186 -7.92 10.52 28.19
CA VAL A 186 -7.29 11.66 27.50
C VAL A 186 -6.66 11.26 26.15
N GLU A 187 -6.06 10.07 26.02
CA GLU A 187 -5.42 9.64 24.75
C GLU A 187 -6.42 9.09 23.73
N ALA A 188 -7.49 8.42 24.18
CA ALA A 188 -8.61 8.04 23.31
C ALA A 188 -9.28 9.27 22.67
N MET A 189 -9.32 10.40 23.40
CA MET A 189 -9.81 11.69 22.90
C MET A 189 -8.79 12.37 21.97
N LEU A 190 -7.48 12.21 22.20
CA LEU A 190 -6.43 12.77 21.34
C LEU A 190 -6.38 12.14 19.94
N GLY A 191 -6.86 10.90 19.78
CA GLY A 191 -7.06 10.26 18.48
C GLY A 191 -8.12 10.96 17.61
N LEU A 192 -9.04 11.73 18.20
CA LEU A 192 -10.02 12.55 17.47
C LEU A 192 -9.45 13.91 17.02
N THR A 193 -8.32 14.35 17.59
CA THR A 193 -7.72 15.68 17.33
C THR A 193 -6.56 15.67 16.33
N GLY A 194 -6.23 14.50 15.75
CA GLY A 194 -5.11 14.35 14.80
C GLY A 194 -5.25 15.12 13.47
N SER A 195 -6.38 15.77 13.22
CA SER A 195 -6.64 16.61 12.03
C SER A 195 -6.56 18.11 12.30
N ILE A 196 -5.66 18.56 13.18
CA ILE A 196 -5.26 19.97 13.24
C ILE A 196 -3.74 20.08 13.33
N CYS A 197 -3.07 19.97 12.18
CA CYS A 197 -1.93 20.78 11.69
C CYS A 197 -1.37 20.14 10.41
#